data_AF-A0A631P1C6-F1
#
_entry.id   AF-A0A631P1C6-F1
#
_cell.length_a   1.000
_cell.length_b   1.000
_cell.length_c   1.000
_cell.angle_alpha   90.00
_cell.angle_beta   90.00
_cell.angle_gamma   90.00
#
_symmetry.space_group_name_H-M   'P 1'
#
loop_
_entity.id
_entity.type
_entity.pdbx_description
1 polymer ?
#
loop_
_entity_poly.entity_id
_entity_poly.type
_entity_poly.pdbx_seq_one_letter_code
_entity_poly.pdbx_strand_id
1 'polypeptide(L)'
;VCRDLGFDDMHAVTLPELCWWMVRNNLAEVLPESAARKALRMPKAIVQSATRESEIVPSVLATSIVQDKAKKVLALRVDPESPESFMLRPKRRRWVNERYTR
;
A
#
# COMPACT_ATOMS: atom_id res chain seq x y z
N VAL A 1 -8.60 -11.61 -13.91
CA VAL A 1 -7.56 -11.82 -12.86
C VAL A 1 -6.20 -12.14 -13.46
N CYS A 2 -5.91 -13.34 -13.98
CA CYS A 2 -4.57 -13.69 -14.52
C CYS A 2 -4.13 -12.76 -15.66
N ARG A 3 -4.97 -12.57 -16.68
CA ARG A 3 -4.69 -11.65 -17.80
C ARG A 3 -4.46 -10.21 -17.37
N ASP A 4 -5.23 -9.71 -16.41
CA ASP A 4 -5.08 -8.32 -15.92
C ASP A 4 -3.77 -8.11 -15.17
N LEU A 5 -3.25 -9.18 -14.56
CA LEU A 5 -1.96 -9.21 -13.88
C LEU A 5 -0.79 -9.56 -14.83
N GLY A 6 -1.08 -9.91 -16.09
CA GLY A 6 -0.06 -10.33 -17.07
C GLY A 6 0.47 -11.74 -16.86
N PHE A 7 -0.25 -12.60 -16.15
CA PHE A 7 0.09 -14.02 -15.99
C PHE A 7 -0.54 -14.88 -17.08
N ASP A 8 0.11 -16.01 -17.38
CA ASP A 8 -0.42 -17.04 -18.29
C ASP A 8 -1.70 -17.66 -17.73
N ASP A 9 -2.57 -18.16 -18.62
CA ASP A 9 -3.87 -18.76 -18.26
C ASP A 9 -3.73 -20.05 -17.39
N MET A 10 -2.52 -20.63 -17.31
CA MET A 10 -2.21 -21.81 -16.46
C MET A 10 -1.66 -21.46 -15.07
N HIS A 11 -1.40 -20.17 -14.78
CA HIS A 11 -0.82 -19.76 -13.50
C HIS A 11 -1.89 -19.75 -12.40
N ALA A 12 -1.67 -20.53 -11.34
CA ALA A 12 -2.52 -20.51 -10.16
C ALA A 12 -2.27 -19.23 -9.35
N VAL A 13 -3.27 -18.35 -9.31
CA VAL A 13 -3.18 -17.06 -8.61
C VAL A 13 -2.96 -17.28 -7.12
N THR A 14 -1.86 -16.74 -6.59
CA THR A 14 -1.57 -16.80 -5.16
C THR A 14 -2.40 -15.75 -4.39
N LEU A 15 -2.62 -15.96 -3.08
CA LEU A 15 -3.40 -15.01 -2.25
C LEU A 15 -2.86 -13.55 -2.33
N PRO A 16 -1.54 -13.30 -2.30
CA PRO A 16 -1.00 -11.96 -2.47
C PRO A 16 -1.30 -11.35 -3.85
N GLU A 17 -1.23 -12.14 -4.92
CA GLU A 17 -1.56 -11.71 -6.28
C GLU A 17 -3.04 -11.33 -6.41
N LEU A 18 -3.93 -12.14 -5.82
CA LEU A 18 -5.35 -11.83 -5.75
C LEU A 18 -5.61 -10.55 -4.95
N CYS A 19 -4.94 -10.36 -3.81
CA CYS A 19 -5.06 -9.14 -3.00
C CYS A 19 -4.62 -7.90 -3.79
N TRP A 20 -3.50 -7.99 -4.52
CA TRP A 20 -3.03 -6.90 -5.36
C TRP A 20 -4.02 -6.56 -6.49
N TRP A 21 -4.57 -7.59 -7.15
CA TRP A 21 -5.61 -7.40 -8.15
C TRP A 21 -6.86 -6.73 -7.58
N MET A 22 -7.31 -7.11 -6.38
CA MET A 22 -8.46 -6.48 -5.73
C MET A 22 -8.21 -5.00 -5.41
N VAL A 23 -7.03 -4.65 -4.89
CA VAL A 23 -6.65 -3.26 -4.63
C VAL A 23 -6.66 -2.44 -5.93
N ARG A 24 -6.11 -2.98 -7.02
CA ARG A 24 -6.08 -2.31 -8.33
C ARG A 24 -7.48 -2.03 -8.89
N ASN A 25 -8.44 -2.91 -8.63
CA ASN A 25 -9.83 -2.77 -9.08
C ASN A 25 -10.74 -2.00 -8.10
N ASN A 26 -10.18 -1.41 -7.03
CA ASN A 26 -10.94 -0.75 -5.95
C ASN A 26 -11.90 -1.70 -5.21
N LEU A 27 -11.62 -2.99 -5.19
CA LEU A 27 -12.38 -4.03 -4.48
C LEU A 27 -11.81 -4.34 -3.09
N ALA A 28 -10.90 -3.50 -2.60
CA ALA A 28 -10.26 -3.67 -1.29
C ALA A 28 -11.27 -3.65 -0.11
N GLU A 29 -12.43 -3.03 -0.30
CA GLU A 29 -13.48 -2.92 0.73
C GLU A 29 -14.23 -4.23 0.97
N VAL A 30 -14.33 -5.10 -0.04
CA VAL A 30 -15.07 -6.36 0.02
C VAL A 30 -14.21 -7.50 0.59
N LEU A 31 -12.93 -7.22 0.89
CA LEU A 31 -11.98 -8.22 1.37
C LEU A 31 -12.40 -8.73 2.77
N PRO A 32 -12.67 -10.04 2.94
CA PRO A 32 -12.96 -10.59 4.26
C PRO A 32 -11.77 -10.45 5.21
N GLU A 33 -12.05 -10.23 6.49
CA GLU A 33 -11.03 -9.97 7.52
C GLU A 33 -10.00 -11.11 7.64
N SER A 34 -10.43 -12.36 7.41
CA SER A 34 -9.54 -13.52 7.41
C SER A 34 -8.50 -13.48 6.28
N ALA A 35 -8.89 -13.01 5.10
CA ALA A 35 -8.00 -12.82 3.96
C ALA A 35 -7.09 -11.60 4.17
N ALA A 36 -7.64 -10.50 4.71
CA ALA A 36 -6.87 -9.31 5.07
C ALA A 36 -5.77 -9.63 6.09
N ARG A 37 -6.07 -10.41 7.14
CA ARG A 37 -5.09 -10.87 8.13
C ARG A 37 -4.00 -11.73 7.49
N LYS A 38 -4.37 -12.68 6.62
CA LYS A 38 -3.37 -13.50 5.89
C LYS A 38 -2.49 -12.64 4.98
N ALA A 39 -3.06 -11.67 4.26
CA ALA A 39 -2.33 -10.76 3.39
C ALA A 39 -1.36 -9.87 4.18
N LEU A 40 -1.78 -9.37 5.33
CA LEU A 40 -0.95 -8.58 6.25
C LEU A 40 -0.02 -9.42 7.13
N ARG A 41 -0.01 -10.75 6.99
CA ARG A 41 0.71 -11.70 7.86
C ARG A 41 0.40 -11.51 9.35
N MET A 42 -0.83 -11.10 9.66
CA MET A 42 -1.33 -10.97 11.03
C MET A 42 -1.79 -12.33 11.56
N PRO A 43 -1.69 -12.56 12.89
CA PRO A 43 -2.21 -13.78 13.50
C PRO A 43 -3.72 -13.91 13.27
N LYS A 44 -4.16 -15.15 13.00
CA LYS A 44 -5.56 -15.49 12.83
C LYS A 44 -6.33 -15.08 14.09
N ALA A 45 -7.46 -14.39 13.93
CA ALA A 45 -8.34 -14.08 15.05
C ALA A 45 -8.82 -15.40 15.66
N ILE A 46 -8.43 -15.67 16.90
CA ILE A 46 -9.04 -16.74 17.68
C ILE A 46 -10.21 -16.09 18.39
N VAL A 47 -11.41 -16.19 17.79
CA VAL A 47 -12.64 -15.73 18.44
C VAL A 47 -13.04 -16.81 19.44
N GLN A 48 -12.66 -16.60 20.70
CA GLN A 48 -13.10 -17.46 21.79
C GLN A 48 -14.54 -17.10 22.15
N SER A 49 -15.39 -18.10 22.40
CA SER A 49 -16.82 -17.90 22.69
C SER A 49 -17.09 -17.26 24.07
N ALA A 50 -16.12 -17.36 24.97
CA ALA A 50 -16.14 -16.74 26.29
C ALA A 50 -14.72 -16.35 26.68
N THR A 51 -14.49 -15.06 26.93
CA THR A 51 -13.25 -14.53 27.50
C THR A 51 -13.59 -13.62 28.66
N ARG A 52 -12.71 -13.56 29.65
CA ARG A 52 -12.83 -12.58 30.72
C ARG A 52 -12.67 -11.19 30.12
N GLU A 53 -13.48 -10.21 30.52
CA GLU A 53 -13.44 -8.85 29.93
C GLU A 53 -12.04 -8.21 29.98
N SER A 54 -11.23 -8.56 30.99
CA SER A 54 -9.85 -8.09 31.15
C SER A 54 -8.86 -8.60 30.08
N GLU A 55 -9.23 -9.62 29.31
CA GLU A 55 -8.40 -10.19 28.24
C GLU A 55 -8.70 -9.57 26.86
N ILE A 56 -9.69 -8.69 26.78
CA ILE A 56 -10.06 -7.99 25.54
C ILE A 56 -8.97 -6.94 25.25
N VAL A 57 -8.02 -7.31 24.41
CA VAL A 57 -7.03 -6.37 23.88
C VAL A 57 -7.64 -5.66 22.66
N PRO A 58 -7.81 -4.33 22.70
CA PRO A 58 -8.26 -3.59 21.53
C PRO A 58 -7.22 -3.75 20.41
N SER A 59 -7.67 -4.25 19.26
CA SER A 59 -6.82 -4.41 18.07
C SER A 59 -7.47 -3.74 16.87
N VAL A 60 -6.64 -3.22 15.97
CA VAL A 60 -7.11 -2.57 14.74
C VAL A 60 -7.57 -3.65 13.76
N LEU A 61 -8.73 -3.42 13.13
CA LEU A 61 -9.25 -4.33 12.12
C LEU A 61 -8.30 -4.39 10.92
N ALA A 62 -7.99 -5.61 10.47
CA ALA A 62 -7.13 -5.82 9.31
C ALA A 62 -7.68 -5.17 8.03
N THR A 63 -9.02 -5.11 7.88
CA THR A 63 -9.67 -4.46 6.73
C THR A 63 -9.41 -2.95 6.70
N SER A 64 -9.46 -2.27 7.85
CA SER A 64 -9.16 -0.83 7.96
C SER A 64 -7.73 -0.54 7.52
N ILE A 65 -6.77 -1.38 7.92
CA ILE A 65 -5.36 -1.24 7.53
C ILE A 65 -5.20 -1.44 6.02
N VAL A 66 -5.88 -2.44 5.44
CA VAL A 66 -5.84 -2.67 3.99
C VAL A 66 -6.46 -1.51 3.24
N GLN A 67 -7.59 -0.98 3.70
CA GLN A 67 -8.25 0.19 3.10
C GLN A 67 -7.38 1.43 3.16
N ASP A 68 -6.75 1.72 4.31
CA ASP A 68 -5.84 2.86 4.44
C ASP A 68 -4.64 2.76 3.50
N LYS A 69 -4.09 1.55 3.33
CA LYS A 69 -2.99 1.31 2.39
C LYS A 69 -3.43 1.28 0.93
N ALA A 70 -4.68 0.92 0.66
CA ALA A 70 -5.28 0.91 -0.68
C ALA A 70 -5.74 2.29 -1.15
N LYS A 71 -5.81 3.29 -0.25
CA LYS A 71 -6.09 4.68 -0.63
C LYS A 71 -5.08 5.12 -1.69
N LYS A 72 -5.60 5.53 -2.85
CA LYS A 72 -4.78 6.03 -3.95
C LYS A 72 -3.96 7.21 -3.46
N VAL A 73 -2.65 7.16 -3.66
CA VAL A 73 -1.76 8.29 -3.45
C VAL A 73 -2.08 9.34 -4.51
N LEU A 74 -2.98 10.27 -4.17
CA LEU A 74 -3.51 11.28 -5.09
C LEU A 74 -2.46 12.32 -5.49
N ALA A 75 -1.41 12.51 -4.68
CA ALA A 75 -0.34 13.46 -4.95
C ALA A 75 0.99 12.88 -4.49
N LEU A 76 1.74 12.31 -5.44
CA LEU A 76 3.19 12.22 -5.28
C LEU A 76 3.72 13.64 -5.39
N ARG A 77 4.03 14.25 -4.23
CA ARG A 77 4.80 15.50 -4.22
C ARG A 77 6.20 15.19 -4.70
N VAL A 78 6.41 15.32 -6.00
CA VAL A 78 7.76 15.42 -6.56
C VAL A 78 8.29 16.77 -6.10
N ASP A 79 9.45 16.77 -5.45
CA ASP A 79 10.08 18.01 -5.04
C ASP A 79 10.18 18.95 -6.25
N PRO A 80 9.75 20.21 -6.13
CA PRO A 80 9.76 21.14 -7.24
C PRO A 80 11.17 21.56 -7.63
N GLU A 81 12.16 21.27 -6.79
CA GLU A 81 13.57 21.50 -7.08
C GLU A 81 14.20 20.30 -7.77
N SER A 82 14.93 20.57 -8.85
CA SER A 82 15.69 19.54 -9.56
C SER A 82 16.72 18.90 -8.62
N PRO A 83 16.89 17.57 -8.62
CA PRO A 83 17.89 16.85 -7.82
C PRO A 83 19.31 17.39 -7.96
N GLU A 84 19.60 18.06 -9.08
CA GLU A 84 20.85 18.74 -9.31
C GLU A 84 21.15 19.83 -8.27
N SER A 85 20.16 20.53 -7.70
CA SER A 85 20.36 21.57 -6.65
C SER A 85 21.05 21.03 -5.40
N PHE A 86 20.89 19.74 -5.10
CA PHE A 86 21.40 19.10 -3.89
C PHE A 86 22.80 18.49 -4.05
N MET A 87 23.43 18.56 -5.22
CA MET A 87 24.75 17.99 -5.44
C MET A 87 25.87 18.91 -4.91
N LEU A 88 26.77 18.34 -4.09
CA LEU A 88 27.99 19.00 -3.60
C LEU A 88 29.08 19.15 -4.69
N ARG A 89 28.89 18.54 -5.87
CA ARG A 89 29.82 18.66 -6.99
C ARG A 89 29.60 19.98 -7.73
N PRO A 90 30.67 20.74 -8.06
CA PRO A 90 30.55 21.94 -8.87
C PRO A 90 29.88 21.64 -10.21
N LYS A 91 28.76 22.30 -10.50
CA LYS A 91 27.98 22.06 -11.71
C LYS A 91 28.70 22.62 -12.93
N ARG A 92 28.79 21.82 -14.00
CA ARG A 92 29.38 22.24 -15.28
C ARG A 92 28.56 23.34 -15.98
N ARG A 93 27.25 23.42 -15.74
CA ARG A 93 26.36 24.49 -16.20
C ARG A 93 25.71 25.15 -14.99
N ARG A 94 25.60 26.48 -15.01
CA ARG A 94 24.94 27.23 -13.94
C ARG A 94 23.44 26.93 -13.96
N TRP A 95 22.92 26.46 -12.83
CA TRP A 95 21.48 26.30 -12.61
C TRP A 95 20.82 27.69 -12.49
N VAL A 96 19.70 27.90 -13.18
CA VAL A 96 18.92 29.14 -13.16
C VAL A 96 17.49 28.77 -12.78
N ASN A 97 16.95 29.39 -11.74
CA ASN A 97 15.58 29.17 -11.29
C ASN A 97 14.87 30.53 -11.26
N GLU A 98 13.98 30.78 -12.21
CA GLU A 98 13.30 32.08 -12.36
C GLU A 98 12.56 32.55 -11.10
N ARG A 99 12.17 31.63 -10.21
CA ARG A 99 11.53 31.92 -8.93
C ARG A 99 12.48 32.50 -7.88
N TYR A 100 13.78 32.22 -7.97
CA TYR A 100 14.78 32.57 -6.95
C TYR A 100 15.98 33.36 -7.48
N THR A 101 16.22 33.36 -8.80
CA THR A 101 17.37 34.03 -9.44
C THR A 101 17.00 35.25 -10.28
N ARG A 102 15.80 35.81 -10.10
CA ARG A 102 15.39 37.12 -10.62
C ARG A 102 15.12 38.09 -9.48
#